data_AF-A0A157S6G8-F1
#
_entry.id   AF-A0A157S6G8-F1
#
_cell.length_a   1.000
_cell.length_b   1.000
_cell.length_c   1.000
_cell.angle_alpha   90.00
_cell.angle_beta   90.00
_cell.angle_gamma   90.00
#
_symmetry.space_group_name_H-M   'P 1'
#
loop_
_entity.id
_entity.type
_entity.pdbx_description
1 polymer ?
#
loop_
_entity_poly.entity_id
_entity_poly.type
_entity_poly.pdbx_seq_one_letter_code
_entity_poly.pdbx_strand_id
1 'polypeptide(L)'
;MKKVTYPMVVKDLTAAIACGKHPVGSLLPTELELSALYGTSRHTIRAALQELQQLGLVSRTKNVGTRVEARERAEGFQQTLASLDGLVQFGKAHVREVQHVEEIVVDLELARTLGCPGGTRWLRISSLRLPAEDLEHPVGWTDVYVEPAYAEAVPIVQASPQTLLSNIIEERFGRRIAQIRQEVDAVSVPGHLAVPLNVEPGSPALQIVRTYLDASRRAFEISVTVHPAGRFTLSMLLNRNTE
;
A
#
# COMPACT_ATOMS: atom_id res chain seq x y z
N MET A 1 34.46 22.43 13.28
CA MET A 1 33.91 21.67 12.14
C MET A 1 32.41 21.48 12.34
N LYS A 2 31.58 21.83 11.34
CA LYS A 2 30.11 21.69 11.40
C LYS A 2 29.77 20.19 11.49
N LYS A 3 29.03 19.77 12.51
CA LYS A 3 28.61 18.37 12.72
C LYS A 3 27.57 18.01 11.65
N VAL A 4 27.86 17.02 10.81
CA VAL A 4 26.90 16.52 9.81
C VAL A 4 25.78 15.79 10.54
N THR A 5 24.56 16.31 10.41
CA THR A 5 23.34 15.74 10.99
C THR A 5 22.59 14.87 9.96
N TYR A 6 21.75 13.94 10.42
CA TYR A 6 20.97 13.09 9.51
C TYR A 6 20.14 13.87 8.47
N PRO A 7 19.50 15.03 8.79
CA PRO A 7 18.72 15.78 7.80
C PRO A 7 19.57 16.36 6.67
N MET A 8 20.85 16.66 6.95
CA MET A 8 21.77 17.11 5.90
C MET A 8 22.09 15.99 4.91
N VAL A 9 22.28 14.76 5.41
CA VAL A 9 22.52 13.58 4.57
C VAL A 9 21.29 13.29 3.70
N VAL A 10 20.08 13.38 4.27
CA VAL A 10 18.83 13.20 3.52
C VAL A 10 18.69 14.22 2.41
N LYS A 11 18.90 15.51 2.73
CA LYS A 11 18.80 16.60 1.75
C LYS A 11 19.79 16.41 0.60
N ASP A 12 21.03 16.06 0.91
CA ASP A 12 22.09 15.89 -0.10
C ASP A 12 21.84 14.66 -0.99
N LEU A 13 21.51 13.51 -0.41
CA LEU A 13 21.18 12.31 -1.17
C LEU A 13 19.92 12.49 -2.02
N THR A 14 18.89 13.19 -1.51
CA THR A 14 17.69 13.53 -2.28
C THR A 14 18.06 14.37 -3.50
N ALA A 15 18.88 15.41 -3.32
CA ALA A 15 19.33 16.24 -4.44
C ALA A 15 20.18 15.46 -5.45
N ALA A 16 21.04 14.56 -4.98
CA ALA A 16 21.86 13.69 -5.82
C ALA A 16 21.03 12.69 -6.65
N ILE A 17 19.95 12.16 -6.06
CA ILE A 17 18.99 11.30 -6.77
C ILE A 17 18.21 12.12 -7.81
N ALA A 18 17.70 13.30 -7.44
CA ALA A 18 16.94 14.18 -8.31
C ALA A 18 17.74 14.66 -9.53
N CYS A 19 19.02 15.01 -9.35
CA CYS A 19 19.88 15.43 -10.46
C CYS A 19 20.45 14.27 -11.28
N GLY A 20 20.09 13.02 -10.96
CA GLY A 20 20.48 11.83 -11.70
C GLY A 20 21.90 11.32 -11.41
N LYS A 21 22.60 11.86 -10.41
CA LYS A 21 23.91 11.33 -9.95
C LYS A 21 23.78 9.89 -9.47
N HIS A 22 22.65 9.54 -8.87
CA HIS A 22 22.25 8.17 -8.61
C HIS A 22 21.00 7.84 -9.44
N PRO A 23 21.14 7.21 -10.62
CA PRO A 23 20.02 6.93 -11.50
C PRO A 23 19.06 5.89 -10.86
N VAL A 24 17.78 5.99 -11.20
CA VAL A 24 16.77 5.01 -10.79
C VAL A 24 17.20 3.61 -11.25
N GLY A 25 17.02 2.63 -10.36
CA GLY A 25 17.48 1.26 -10.54
C GLY A 25 18.93 1.02 -10.12
N SER A 26 19.74 2.06 -9.88
CA SER A 26 21.12 1.89 -9.37
C SER A 26 21.17 1.67 -7.86
N LEU A 27 22.32 1.17 -7.39
CA LEU A 27 22.59 1.05 -5.95
C LEU A 27 23.27 2.33 -5.45
N LEU A 28 22.78 2.84 -4.31
CA LEU A 28 23.52 3.79 -3.51
C LEU A 28 24.77 3.13 -2.91
N PRO A 29 25.80 3.92 -2.57
CA PRO A 29 26.93 3.43 -1.79
C PRO A 29 26.47 2.77 -0.49
N THR A 30 27.26 1.81 -0.02
CA THR A 30 26.98 1.07 1.21
C THR A 30 26.93 1.99 2.43
N GLU A 31 26.29 1.54 3.53
CA GLU A 31 26.28 2.30 4.78
C GLU A 31 27.70 2.69 5.24
N LEU A 32 28.67 1.82 5.00
CA LEU A 32 30.07 2.05 5.37
C LEU A 32 30.70 3.15 4.52
N GLU A 33 30.50 3.12 3.20
CA GLU A 33 31.00 4.13 2.28
C GLU A 33 30.34 5.48 2.52
N LEU A 34 29.03 5.51 2.75
CA LEU A 34 28.30 6.73 3.11
C LEU A 34 28.79 7.30 4.44
N SER A 35 29.03 6.46 5.44
CA SER A 35 29.60 6.91 6.73
C SER A 35 30.98 7.55 6.55
N ALA A 36 31.84 6.98 5.70
CA ALA A 36 33.14 7.55 5.36
C ALA A 36 33.01 8.86 4.57
N LEU A 37 32.11 8.90 3.58
CA LEU A 37 31.86 10.07 2.72
C LEU A 37 31.36 11.28 3.51
N TYR A 38 30.40 11.05 4.40
CA TYR A 38 29.76 12.12 5.20
C TYR A 38 30.45 12.36 6.55
N GLY A 39 31.49 11.58 6.89
CA GLY A 39 32.20 11.69 8.17
C GLY A 39 31.29 11.53 9.38
N THR A 40 30.29 10.65 9.30
CA THR A 40 29.25 10.49 10.32
C THR A 40 29.01 9.02 10.72
N SER A 41 28.31 8.81 11.83
CA SER A 41 28.06 7.47 12.36
C SER A 41 27.18 6.65 11.43
N ARG A 42 27.34 5.32 11.45
CA ARG A 42 26.43 4.41 10.72
C ARG A 42 24.98 4.55 11.18
N HIS A 43 24.76 4.92 12.44
CA HIS A 43 23.41 5.17 12.95
C HIS A 43 22.76 6.38 12.25
N THR A 44 23.52 7.45 12.03
CA THR A 44 23.07 8.64 11.30
C THR A 44 22.77 8.33 9.83
N ILE A 45 23.62 7.54 9.17
CA ILE A 45 23.38 7.07 7.80
C ILE A 45 22.13 6.20 7.74
N ARG A 46 21.95 5.27 8.69
CA ARG A 46 20.76 4.42 8.75
C ARG A 46 19.48 5.21 8.92
N ALA A 47 19.48 6.23 9.78
CA ALA A 47 18.34 7.14 9.94
C ALA A 47 18.03 7.89 8.64
N ALA A 48 19.06 8.41 7.96
CA ALA A 48 18.88 9.09 6.69
C ALA A 48 18.34 8.17 5.59
N LEU A 49 18.88 6.96 5.46
CA LEU A 49 18.40 5.97 4.49
C LEU A 49 16.97 5.49 4.80
N GLN A 50 16.60 5.42 6.08
CA GLN A 50 15.25 5.09 6.50
C GLN A 50 14.26 6.20 6.11
N GLU A 51 14.63 7.46 6.27
CA GLU A 51 13.80 8.59 5.82
C GLU A 51 13.68 8.62 4.29
N LEU A 52 14.78 8.42 3.54
CA LEU A 52 14.71 8.30 2.08
C LEU A 52 13.81 7.15 1.62
N GLN A 53 13.80 6.04 2.38
CA GLN A 53 12.91 4.91 2.12
C GLN A 53 11.45 5.26 2.43
N GLN A 54 11.17 6.02 3.49
CA GLN A 54 9.83 6.54 3.79
C GLN A 54 9.34 7.51 2.71
N LEU A 55 10.26 8.29 2.11
CA LEU A 55 9.98 9.19 0.99
C LEU A 55 9.80 8.48 -0.36
N GLY A 56 9.91 7.14 -0.40
CA GLY A 56 9.81 6.35 -1.64
C GLY A 56 11.02 6.49 -2.58
N LEU A 57 12.07 7.19 -2.18
CA LEU A 57 13.22 7.44 -3.06
C LEU A 57 14.11 6.21 -3.20
N VAL A 58 14.14 5.35 -2.17
CA VAL A 58 15.01 4.17 -2.13
C VAL A 58 14.33 2.95 -1.50
N SER A 59 14.77 1.76 -1.88
CA SER A 59 14.44 0.50 -1.22
C SER A 59 15.68 -0.14 -0.60
N ARG A 60 15.50 -0.90 0.48
CA ARG A 60 16.60 -1.60 1.17
C ARG A 60 16.34 -3.10 1.15
N THR A 61 17.28 -3.85 0.59
CA THR A 61 17.17 -5.31 0.50
C THR A 61 18.43 -5.96 1.08
N LYS A 62 18.22 -6.95 1.96
CA LYS A 62 19.31 -7.71 2.59
C LYS A 62 20.18 -8.34 1.50
N ASN A 63 21.50 -8.21 1.63
CA ASN A 63 22.52 -8.71 0.70
C ASN A 63 22.53 -8.07 -0.71
N VAL A 64 21.68 -7.06 -0.97
CA VAL A 64 21.66 -6.33 -2.25
C VAL A 64 22.09 -4.88 -2.06
N GLY A 65 21.74 -4.27 -0.92
CA GLY A 65 22.07 -2.88 -0.60
C GLY A 65 20.86 -1.96 -0.66
N THR A 66 21.11 -0.68 -0.88
CA THR A 66 20.07 0.35 -1.00
C THR A 66 19.93 0.74 -2.47
N ARG A 67 18.76 0.55 -3.07
CA ARG A 67 18.51 0.85 -4.49
C ARG A 67 17.69 2.13 -4.63
N VAL A 68 17.98 2.93 -5.65
CA VAL A 68 17.17 4.11 -6.00
C VAL A 68 15.92 3.67 -6.76
N GLU A 69 14.75 4.08 -6.27
CA GLU A 69 13.44 3.69 -6.82
C GLU A 69 12.78 4.84 -7.59
N ALA A 70 12.96 6.09 -7.14
CA ALA A 70 12.33 7.26 -7.75
C ALA A 70 13.29 8.46 -7.76
N ARG A 71 13.15 9.34 -8.76
CA ARG A 71 13.95 10.59 -8.87
C ARG A 71 13.43 11.72 -8.00
N GLU A 72 12.13 11.76 -7.82
CA GLU A 72 11.44 12.75 -7.02
C GLU A 72 10.66 12.03 -5.93
N ARG A 73 10.34 12.75 -4.86
CA ARG A 73 9.41 12.22 -3.85
C ARG A 73 8.16 11.81 -4.62
N ALA A 74 7.74 10.58 -4.43
CA ALA A 74 6.39 10.26 -4.84
C ALA A 74 5.47 11.12 -3.98
N GLU A 75 4.83 12.10 -4.59
CA GLU A 75 3.50 12.46 -4.14
C GLU A 75 2.71 11.14 -4.27
N GLY A 76 2.46 10.49 -3.14
CA GLY A 76 1.84 9.16 -3.08
C GLY A 76 2.73 8.05 -2.49
N PHE A 77 2.16 7.32 -1.55
CA PHE A 77 2.79 6.26 -0.77
C PHE A 77 3.37 5.14 -1.67
N GLN A 78 4.70 4.95 -1.63
CA GLN A 78 5.39 3.83 -2.27
C GLN A 78 5.74 2.76 -1.24
N GLN A 79 4.84 1.81 -1.01
CA GLN A 79 5.24 0.54 -0.41
C GLN A 79 4.90 -0.58 -1.38
N THR A 80 5.85 -1.50 -1.53
CA THR A 80 5.71 -2.73 -2.30
C THR A 80 4.55 -3.55 -1.72
N LEU A 81 3.33 -3.35 -2.24
CA LEU A 81 2.16 -4.20 -1.95
C LEU A 81 2.24 -5.54 -2.69
N ALA A 82 3.45 -6.10 -2.79
CA ALA A 82 3.72 -7.43 -3.34
C ALA A 82 3.91 -8.48 -2.24
N SER A 83 3.74 -8.10 -0.96
CA SER A 83 3.79 -9.01 0.18
C SER A 83 2.72 -8.69 1.22
N LEU A 84 2.35 -9.72 2.00
CA LEU A 84 1.48 -9.58 3.17
C LEU A 84 2.01 -8.53 4.16
N ASP A 85 3.32 -8.53 4.42
CA ASP A 85 3.96 -7.54 5.28
C ASP A 85 3.77 -6.12 4.75
N GLY A 86 3.90 -5.91 3.43
CA GLY A 86 3.64 -4.61 2.80
C GLY A 86 2.20 -4.13 3.02
N LEU A 87 1.22 -5.05 2.93
CA LEU A 87 -0.19 -4.73 3.22
C LEU A 87 -0.40 -4.37 4.68
N VAL A 88 0.23 -5.08 5.61
CA VAL A 88 0.16 -4.78 7.05
C VAL A 88 0.80 -3.44 7.37
N GLN A 89 1.94 -3.09 6.75
CA GLN A 89 2.58 -1.79 6.93
C GLN A 89 1.73 -0.65 6.34
N PHE A 90 1.15 -0.84 5.16
CA PHE A 90 0.14 0.07 4.61
C PHE A 90 -1.07 0.22 5.57
N GLY A 91 -1.47 -0.89 6.19
CA GLY A 91 -2.38 -1.02 7.33
C GLY A 91 -2.08 -0.04 8.46
N LYS A 92 -0.85 -0.07 8.95
CA LYS A 92 -0.42 0.71 10.11
C LYS A 92 -0.21 2.19 9.81
N ALA A 93 0.22 2.53 8.58
CA ALA A 93 0.52 3.90 8.18
C ALA A 93 -0.73 4.76 7.89
N HIS A 94 -1.91 4.14 7.75
CA HIS A 94 -3.13 4.85 7.38
C HIS A 94 -4.29 4.43 8.27
N VAL A 95 -5.22 5.35 8.48
CA VAL A 95 -6.44 5.13 9.25
C VAL A 95 -7.57 4.79 8.29
N ARG A 96 -8.29 3.72 8.57
CA ARG A 96 -9.55 3.40 7.89
C ARG A 96 -10.68 4.20 8.52
N GLU A 97 -11.47 4.86 7.69
CA GLU A 97 -12.74 5.45 8.09
C GLU A 97 -13.87 4.73 7.37
N VAL A 98 -14.67 3.97 8.12
CA VAL A 98 -15.81 3.22 7.57
C VAL A 98 -16.93 4.19 7.21
N GLN A 99 -17.36 4.16 5.96
CA GLN A 99 -18.43 5.01 5.43
C GLN A 99 -19.77 4.28 5.46
N HIS A 100 -19.81 3.05 4.93
CA HIS A 100 -21.03 2.27 4.79
C HIS A 100 -20.77 0.79 5.08
N VAL A 101 -21.76 0.12 5.66
CA VAL A 101 -21.80 -1.33 5.84
C VAL A 101 -23.18 -1.82 5.46
N GLU A 102 -23.25 -2.77 4.52
CA GLU A 102 -24.53 -3.30 4.03
C GLU A 102 -24.38 -4.71 3.48
N GLU A 103 -25.47 -5.48 3.52
CA GLU A 103 -25.56 -6.74 2.79
C GLU A 103 -26.03 -6.48 1.36
N ILE A 104 -25.34 -7.07 0.39
CA ILE A 104 -25.67 -6.95 -1.03
C ILE A 104 -25.88 -8.31 -1.68
N VAL A 105 -26.60 -8.30 -2.79
CA VAL A 105 -26.65 -9.39 -3.76
C VAL A 105 -25.82 -8.97 -4.96
N VAL A 106 -24.82 -9.76 -5.31
CA VAL A 106 -23.88 -9.44 -6.39
C VAL A 106 -24.58 -9.58 -7.74
N ASP A 107 -24.64 -8.49 -8.51
CA ASP A 107 -25.12 -8.52 -9.89
C ASP A 107 -24.06 -9.07 -10.85
N LEU A 108 -24.38 -9.14 -12.14
CA LEU A 108 -23.48 -9.70 -13.15
C LEU A 108 -22.23 -8.85 -13.42
N GLU A 109 -22.28 -7.55 -13.18
CA GLU A 109 -21.15 -6.65 -13.40
C GLU A 109 -20.16 -6.80 -12.25
N LEU A 110 -20.64 -6.69 -11.02
CA LEU A 110 -19.83 -6.87 -9.82
C LEU A 110 -19.31 -8.31 -9.72
N ALA A 111 -20.08 -9.32 -10.16
CA ALA A 111 -19.63 -10.71 -10.23
C ALA A 111 -18.34 -10.88 -11.04
N ARG A 112 -18.20 -10.14 -12.16
CA ARG A 112 -16.99 -10.17 -12.99
C ARG A 112 -15.80 -9.58 -12.25
N THR A 113 -16.00 -8.45 -11.58
CA THR A 113 -14.95 -7.79 -10.78
C THR A 113 -14.51 -8.63 -9.59
N LEU A 114 -15.46 -9.28 -8.90
CA LEU A 114 -15.17 -10.10 -7.73
C LEU A 114 -14.70 -11.52 -8.08
N GLY A 115 -14.92 -11.97 -9.32
CA GLY A 115 -14.63 -13.34 -9.74
C GLY A 115 -15.51 -14.37 -9.02
N CYS A 116 -16.77 -14.04 -8.73
CA CYS A 116 -17.73 -14.91 -8.05
C CYS A 116 -19.03 -15.07 -8.86
N PRO A 117 -19.87 -16.08 -8.57
CA PRO A 117 -21.17 -16.21 -9.22
C PRO A 117 -22.11 -15.04 -8.88
N GLY A 118 -22.82 -14.53 -9.89
CA GLY A 118 -23.92 -13.58 -9.68
C GLY A 118 -25.04 -14.18 -8.83
N GLY A 119 -25.73 -13.35 -8.06
CA GLY A 119 -26.77 -13.75 -7.10
C GLY A 119 -26.23 -14.18 -5.73
N THR A 120 -24.90 -14.20 -5.54
CA THR A 120 -24.31 -14.49 -4.23
C THR A 120 -24.47 -13.32 -3.27
N ARG A 121 -24.61 -13.63 -1.97
CA ARG A 121 -24.77 -12.64 -0.91
C ARG A 121 -23.44 -12.35 -0.23
N TRP A 122 -23.14 -11.07 -0.07
CA TRP A 122 -21.91 -10.58 0.55
C TRP A 122 -22.24 -9.44 1.50
N LEU A 123 -21.46 -9.31 2.56
CA LEU A 123 -21.42 -8.09 3.36
C LEU A 123 -20.36 -7.16 2.76
N ARG A 124 -20.76 -5.96 2.35
CA ARG A 124 -19.88 -4.91 1.84
C ARG A 124 -19.56 -3.91 2.94
N ILE A 125 -18.27 -3.68 3.16
CA ILE A 125 -17.75 -2.64 4.05
C ILE A 125 -16.99 -1.63 3.19
N SER A 126 -17.55 -0.44 3.05
CA SER A 126 -16.97 0.64 2.22
C SER A 126 -16.24 1.62 3.13
N SER A 127 -15.01 1.97 2.80
CA SER A 127 -14.17 2.80 3.65
C SER A 127 -13.21 3.70 2.89
N LEU A 128 -12.93 4.87 3.47
CA LEU A 128 -11.83 5.72 3.06
C LEU A 128 -10.56 5.33 3.79
N ARG A 129 -9.44 5.49 3.09
CA ARG A 129 -8.10 5.30 3.64
C ARG A 129 -7.41 6.65 3.78
N LEU A 130 -7.23 7.10 5.00
CA LEU A 130 -6.69 8.41 5.31
C LEU A 130 -5.21 8.31 5.72
N PRO A 131 -4.31 9.12 5.14
CA PRO A 131 -2.98 9.36 5.71
C PRO A 131 -3.11 9.90 7.14
N ALA A 132 -2.18 9.54 8.03
CA ALA A 132 -2.20 10.04 9.41
C ALA A 132 -1.99 11.56 9.51
N GLU A 133 -1.30 12.16 8.53
CA GLU A 133 -0.90 13.57 8.55
C GLU A 133 -1.74 14.46 7.61
N ASP A 134 -2.56 13.87 6.74
CA ASP A 134 -3.34 14.60 5.74
C ASP A 134 -4.71 13.94 5.55
N LEU A 135 -5.73 14.46 6.24
CA LEU A 135 -7.09 13.92 6.18
C LEU A 135 -7.88 14.45 4.97
N GLU A 136 -7.38 15.46 4.26
CA GLU A 136 -8.08 16.09 3.12
C GLU A 136 -7.83 15.36 1.80
N HIS A 137 -6.80 14.52 1.73
CA HIS A 137 -6.44 13.75 0.54
C HIS A 137 -6.41 12.24 0.84
N PRO A 138 -7.57 11.57 0.84
CA PRO A 138 -7.62 10.13 1.05
C PRO A 138 -6.77 9.36 0.04
N VAL A 139 -5.99 8.39 0.50
CA VAL A 139 -5.12 7.56 -0.36
C VAL A 139 -5.95 6.65 -1.27
N GLY A 140 -7.16 6.28 -0.86
CA GLY A 140 -8.05 5.51 -1.69
C GLY A 140 -9.36 5.16 -1.02
N TRP A 141 -10.29 4.67 -1.84
CA TRP A 141 -11.56 4.12 -1.43
C TRP A 141 -11.45 2.61 -1.49
N THR A 142 -11.89 1.89 -0.46
CA THR A 142 -11.87 0.43 -0.44
C THR A 142 -13.24 -0.13 -0.07
N ASP A 143 -13.78 -0.94 -0.97
CA ASP A 143 -14.88 -1.84 -0.68
C ASP A 143 -14.31 -3.21 -0.33
N VAL A 144 -14.68 -3.73 0.83
CA VAL A 144 -14.36 -5.11 1.22
C VAL A 144 -15.63 -5.94 1.25
N TYR A 145 -15.60 -7.05 0.55
CA TYR A 145 -16.67 -8.02 0.42
C TYR A 145 -16.29 -9.26 1.21
N VAL A 146 -17.11 -9.60 2.21
CA VAL A 146 -16.92 -10.78 3.05
C VAL A 146 -18.20 -11.61 3.15
N GLU A 147 -18.06 -12.89 3.52
CA GLU A 147 -19.23 -13.74 3.79
C GLU A 147 -20.09 -13.09 4.91
N PRO A 148 -21.44 -13.08 4.80
CA PRO A 148 -22.32 -12.48 5.83
C PRO A 148 -22.12 -13.04 7.24
N ALA A 149 -21.55 -14.26 7.36
CA ALA A 149 -21.16 -14.86 8.62
C ALA A 149 -20.13 -14.04 9.42
N TYR A 150 -19.41 -13.10 8.79
CA TYR A 150 -18.43 -12.24 9.45
C TYR A 150 -19.01 -10.87 9.88
N ALA A 151 -20.33 -10.70 9.88
CA ALA A 151 -20.98 -9.45 10.32
C ALA A 151 -20.57 -9.02 11.75
N GLU A 152 -20.32 -9.98 12.65
CA GLU A 152 -19.84 -9.69 14.02
C GLU A 152 -18.44 -9.08 14.07
N ALA A 153 -17.67 -9.13 12.96
CA ALA A 153 -16.37 -8.48 12.85
C ALA A 153 -16.47 -6.96 12.67
N VAL A 154 -17.61 -6.45 12.17
CA VAL A 154 -17.77 -5.04 11.78
C VAL A 154 -17.46 -4.06 12.92
N PRO A 155 -17.97 -4.24 14.16
CA PRO A 155 -17.64 -3.33 15.26
C PRO A 155 -16.14 -3.30 15.58
N ILE A 156 -15.44 -4.42 15.40
CA ILE A 156 -14.00 -4.53 15.63
C ILE A 156 -13.24 -3.77 14.55
N VAL A 157 -13.67 -3.87 13.29
CA VAL A 157 -13.08 -3.14 12.16
C VAL A 157 -13.18 -1.63 12.39
N GLN A 158 -14.31 -1.15 12.90
CA GLN A 158 -14.51 0.25 13.25
C GLN A 158 -13.63 0.67 14.44
N ALA A 159 -13.50 -0.18 15.46
CA ALA A 159 -12.67 0.08 16.63
C ALA A 159 -11.15 -0.04 16.37
N SER A 160 -10.75 -0.73 15.31
CA SER A 160 -9.35 -1.04 14.96
C SER A 160 -8.99 -0.55 13.54
N PRO A 161 -9.01 0.77 13.29
CA PRO A 161 -8.94 1.33 11.94
C PRO A 161 -7.58 1.12 11.22
N GLN A 162 -6.53 0.77 11.95
CA GLN A 162 -5.20 0.46 11.40
C GLN A 162 -5.00 -1.04 11.11
N THR A 163 -5.94 -1.89 11.53
CA THR A 163 -5.86 -3.34 11.35
C THR A 163 -6.51 -3.74 10.03
N LEU A 164 -5.95 -4.74 9.35
CA LEU A 164 -6.56 -5.34 8.17
C LEU A 164 -7.78 -6.18 8.59
N LEU A 165 -8.84 -6.15 7.77
CA LEU A 165 -10.02 -6.99 8.02
C LEU A 165 -9.65 -8.47 8.03
N SER A 166 -8.79 -8.88 7.10
CA SER A 166 -8.31 -10.26 7.01
C SER A 166 -7.67 -10.75 8.31
N ASN A 167 -6.83 -9.93 8.97
CA ASN A 167 -6.25 -10.27 10.27
C ASN A 167 -7.33 -10.44 11.36
N ILE A 168 -8.33 -9.56 11.38
CA ILE A 168 -9.47 -9.67 12.31
C ILE A 168 -10.22 -10.99 12.07
N ILE A 169 -10.40 -11.38 10.80
CA ILE A 169 -11.04 -12.63 10.42
C ILE A 169 -10.21 -13.84 10.85
N GLU A 170 -8.89 -13.82 10.65
CA GLU A 170 -8.00 -14.90 11.11
C GLU A 170 -8.08 -15.10 12.62
N GLU A 171 -8.02 -14.01 13.39
CA GLU A 171 -8.01 -14.03 14.86
C GLU A 171 -9.37 -14.45 15.45
N ARG A 172 -10.48 -13.97 14.89
CA ARG A 172 -11.82 -14.16 15.46
C ARG A 172 -12.54 -15.40 14.96
N PHE A 173 -12.27 -15.81 13.73
CA PHE A 173 -12.99 -16.91 13.06
C PHE A 173 -12.08 -18.06 12.65
N GLY A 174 -10.76 -17.96 12.88
CA GLY A 174 -9.80 -19.02 12.57
C GLY A 174 -9.58 -19.27 11.08
N ARG A 175 -10.10 -18.41 10.21
CA ARG A 175 -9.99 -18.51 8.75
C ARG A 175 -8.68 -17.89 8.29
N ARG A 176 -7.70 -18.74 7.97
CA ARG A 176 -6.35 -18.29 7.61
C ARG A 176 -6.16 -18.00 6.12
N ILE A 177 -5.36 -16.99 5.82
CA ILE A 177 -4.92 -16.66 4.47
C ILE A 177 -3.85 -17.69 4.05
N ALA A 178 -4.14 -18.45 3.00
CA ALA A 178 -3.14 -19.31 2.34
C ALA A 178 -2.52 -18.61 1.13
N GLN A 179 -3.31 -17.84 0.39
CA GLN A 179 -2.86 -17.13 -0.79
C GLN A 179 -3.66 -15.83 -0.97
N ILE A 180 -3.00 -14.79 -1.50
CA ILE A 180 -3.67 -13.59 -2.00
C ILE A 180 -3.41 -13.53 -3.50
N ARG A 181 -4.49 -13.44 -4.28
CA ARG A 181 -4.41 -13.03 -5.68
C ARG A 181 -4.65 -11.53 -5.75
N GLN A 182 -3.80 -10.83 -6.50
CA GLN A 182 -3.93 -9.39 -6.70
C GLN A 182 -3.96 -9.10 -8.20
N GLU A 183 -4.96 -8.35 -8.62
CA GLU A 183 -5.17 -7.88 -9.99
C GLU A 183 -5.21 -6.36 -9.98
N VAL A 184 -4.61 -5.73 -10.99
CA VAL A 184 -4.36 -4.29 -11.01
C VAL A 184 -4.74 -3.74 -12.38
N ASP A 185 -5.68 -2.80 -12.40
CA ASP A 185 -6.20 -2.18 -13.60
C ASP A 185 -6.08 -0.66 -13.52
N ALA A 186 -5.88 -0.03 -14.68
CA ALA A 186 -6.06 1.41 -14.81
C ALA A 186 -7.54 1.71 -15.04
N VAL A 187 -8.10 2.62 -14.24
CA VAL A 187 -9.51 3.01 -14.31
C VAL A 187 -9.65 4.53 -14.24
N SER A 188 -10.81 5.03 -14.65
CA SER A 188 -11.24 6.39 -14.32
C SER A 188 -12.00 6.38 -13.00
N VAL A 189 -11.76 7.36 -12.13
CA VAL A 189 -12.48 7.48 -10.85
C VAL A 189 -14.00 7.58 -11.12
N PRO A 190 -14.80 6.62 -10.61
CA PRO A 190 -16.26 6.68 -10.72
C PRO A 190 -16.82 7.95 -10.08
N GLY A 191 -17.86 8.53 -10.66
CA GLY A 191 -18.41 9.82 -10.19
C GLY A 191 -18.82 9.83 -8.72
N HIS A 192 -19.34 8.71 -8.20
CA HIS A 192 -19.71 8.59 -6.79
C HIS A 192 -18.51 8.54 -5.82
N LEU A 193 -17.31 8.21 -6.31
CA LEU A 193 -16.07 8.20 -5.53
C LEU A 193 -15.29 9.51 -5.60
N ALA A 194 -15.57 10.37 -6.59
CA ALA A 194 -14.82 11.60 -6.81
C ALA A 194 -14.89 12.57 -5.62
N VAL A 195 -16.08 12.77 -5.05
CA VAL A 195 -16.29 13.66 -3.89
C VAL A 195 -15.63 13.08 -2.63
N PRO A 196 -15.89 11.82 -2.21
CA PRO A 196 -15.20 11.24 -1.05
C PRO A 196 -13.68 11.22 -1.19
N LEU A 197 -13.16 11.04 -2.40
CA LEU A 197 -11.73 11.05 -2.66
C LEU A 197 -11.16 12.45 -2.86
N ASN A 198 -11.96 13.52 -2.88
CA ASN A 198 -11.48 14.87 -3.17
C ASN A 198 -10.63 14.92 -4.46
N VAL A 199 -11.21 14.46 -5.58
CA VAL A 199 -10.61 14.46 -6.92
C VAL A 199 -11.64 14.81 -7.98
N GLU A 200 -11.16 15.17 -9.17
CA GLU A 200 -12.04 15.38 -10.31
C GLU A 200 -12.69 14.06 -10.78
N PRO A 201 -14.00 14.04 -11.08
CA PRO A 201 -14.66 12.89 -11.68
C PRO A 201 -13.98 12.46 -12.99
N GLY A 202 -13.77 11.17 -13.16
CA GLY A 202 -13.12 10.63 -14.36
C GLY A 202 -11.60 10.74 -14.38
N SER A 203 -10.99 11.37 -13.36
CA SER A 203 -9.53 11.43 -13.22
C SER A 203 -8.90 10.03 -13.18
N PRO A 204 -7.63 9.87 -13.60
CA PRO A 204 -7.00 8.55 -13.63
C PRO A 204 -6.81 7.96 -12.23
N ALA A 205 -6.97 6.65 -12.12
CA ALA A 205 -6.77 5.90 -10.90
C ALA A 205 -6.25 4.47 -11.18
N LEU A 206 -5.70 3.85 -10.15
CA LEU A 206 -5.43 2.41 -10.12
C LEU A 206 -6.54 1.71 -9.34
N GLN A 207 -7.17 0.72 -9.94
CA GLN A 207 -8.02 -0.23 -9.24
C GLN A 207 -7.18 -1.45 -8.88
N ILE A 208 -7.25 -1.87 -7.62
CA ILE A 208 -6.59 -3.08 -7.14
C ILE A 208 -7.67 -3.99 -6.57
N VAL A 209 -7.83 -5.16 -7.18
CA VAL A 209 -8.69 -6.23 -6.68
C VAL A 209 -7.82 -7.26 -5.97
N ARG A 210 -8.12 -7.58 -4.72
CA ARG A 210 -7.45 -8.65 -3.97
C ARG A 210 -8.45 -9.71 -3.56
N THR A 211 -8.14 -10.96 -3.86
CA THR A 211 -8.92 -12.13 -3.43
C THR A 211 -8.09 -12.91 -2.41
N TYR A 212 -8.58 -12.99 -1.19
CA TYR A 212 -7.95 -13.71 -0.08
C TYR A 212 -8.52 -15.12 -0.04
N LEU A 213 -7.63 -16.10 -0.26
CA LEU A 213 -7.96 -17.51 -0.40
C LEU A 213 -7.46 -18.30 0.80
N ASP A 214 -8.29 -19.20 1.31
CA ASP A 214 -7.90 -20.17 2.34
C ASP A 214 -7.15 -21.38 1.75
N ALA A 215 -6.72 -22.31 2.60
CA ALA A 215 -6.00 -23.52 2.17
C ALA A 215 -6.82 -24.43 1.24
N SER A 216 -8.15 -24.29 1.22
CA SER A 216 -9.06 -24.99 0.31
C SER A 216 -9.30 -24.21 -0.99
N ARG A 217 -8.56 -23.12 -1.23
CA ARG A 217 -8.71 -22.18 -2.36
C ARG A 217 -10.09 -21.54 -2.44
N ARG A 218 -10.79 -21.39 -1.31
CA ARG A 218 -12.03 -20.63 -1.23
C ARG A 218 -11.74 -19.17 -0.89
N ALA A 219 -12.36 -18.26 -1.64
CA ALA A 219 -12.35 -16.84 -1.30
C ALA A 219 -13.25 -16.61 -0.08
N PHE A 220 -12.72 -15.95 0.95
CA PHE A 220 -13.48 -15.55 2.13
C PHE A 220 -13.51 -14.03 2.33
N GLU A 221 -12.59 -13.31 1.67
CA GLU A 221 -12.53 -11.87 1.59
C GLU A 221 -12.10 -11.45 0.19
N ILE A 222 -12.74 -10.43 -0.35
CA ILE A 222 -12.34 -9.77 -1.59
C ILE A 222 -12.33 -8.26 -1.35
N SER A 223 -11.25 -7.57 -1.67
CA SER A 223 -11.20 -6.11 -1.59
C SER A 223 -11.07 -5.50 -2.98
N VAL A 224 -11.87 -4.48 -3.26
CA VAL A 224 -11.75 -3.62 -4.45
C VAL A 224 -11.34 -2.24 -3.96
N THR A 225 -10.12 -1.82 -4.28
CA THR A 225 -9.56 -0.53 -3.87
C THR A 225 -9.32 0.35 -5.08
N VAL A 226 -9.80 1.60 -5.04
CA VAL A 226 -9.51 2.64 -6.03
C VAL A 226 -8.56 3.65 -5.42
N HIS A 227 -7.39 3.81 -6.02
CA HIS A 227 -6.38 4.79 -5.66
C HIS A 227 -6.25 5.87 -6.74
N PRO A 228 -6.53 7.14 -6.44
CA PRO A 228 -6.27 8.23 -7.38
C PRO A 228 -4.81 8.29 -7.83
N ALA A 229 -4.59 8.74 -9.08
CA ALA A 229 -3.26 9.00 -9.59
C ALA A 229 -2.49 9.96 -8.66
N GLY A 230 -1.19 9.71 -8.49
CA GLY A 230 -0.35 10.49 -7.58
C GLY A 230 -0.63 10.27 -6.10
N ARG A 231 -1.46 9.28 -5.71
CA ARG A 231 -1.65 8.91 -4.29
C ARG A 231 -1.12 7.54 -3.94
N PHE A 232 -0.91 6.69 -4.95
CA PHE A 232 -0.44 5.33 -4.78
C PHE A 232 0.47 4.91 -5.93
N THR A 233 1.58 4.25 -5.61
CA THR A 233 2.44 3.60 -6.61
C THR A 233 2.59 2.12 -6.30
N LEU A 234 2.37 1.27 -7.30
CA LEU A 234 2.73 -0.14 -7.22
C LEU A 234 4.13 -0.34 -7.82
N SER A 235 5.07 -0.81 -7.00
CA SER A 235 6.39 -1.25 -7.45
C SER A 235 6.55 -2.75 -7.25
N MET A 236 7.11 -3.44 -8.25
CA MET A 236 7.45 -4.85 -8.20
C MET A 236 8.84 -5.08 -8.77
N LEU A 237 9.64 -5.91 -8.08
CA LEU A 237 10.95 -6.33 -8.54
C LEU A 237 10.85 -7.77 -9.04
N LEU A 238 11.20 -7.98 -10.31
CA LEU A 238 11.21 -9.30 -10.93
C LEU A 238 12.66 -9.76 -11.08
N ASN A 239 13.01 -10.86 -10.42
CA ASN A 239 14.29 -11.51 -10.60
C ASN A 239 14.16 -12.62 -11.63
N ARG A 240 15.14 -12.73 -12.54
CA ARG A 240 15.23 -13.88 -13.43
C ARG A 240 15.68 -15.10 -12.59
N ASN A 241 14.92 -16.19 -12.63
CA ASN A 241 15.41 -17.46 -12.12
C ASN A 241 16.59 -17.90 -12.99
N THR A 242 17.79 -17.85 -12.43
CA THR A 242 18.94 -18.59 -12.95
C THR A 242 18.86 -20.00 -12.40
N GLU A 243 18.31 -20.91 -13.21
CA GLU A 243 18.66 -22.33 -13.15
C GLU A 243 19.96 -22.57 -13.92
#